data_AF-A0A969GND2-F1
#
_entry.id   AF-A0A969GND2-F1
#
_cell.length_a   1.000
_cell.length_b   1.000
_cell.length_c   1.000
_cell.angle_alpha   90.00
_cell.angle_beta   90.00
_cell.angle_gamma   90.00
#
_symmetry.space_group_name_H-M   'P 1'
#
loop_
_entity.id
_entity.type
_entity.pdbx_description
1 polymer ?
#
loop_
_entity_poly.entity_id
_entity_poly.type
_entity_poly.pdbx_seq_one_letter_code
_entity_poly.pdbx_strand_id
1 'polypeptide(L)' 'MRSGSSLVIVSTRVPPEFRGMGIAAKLTKTAFEYARSQELSVTPMCSYASTFVRRHPEYRDLVG' A
#
# COMPACT_ATOMS: atom_id res chain seq x y z
N MET A 1 -11.09 6.42 4.30
CA MET A 1 -11.46 7.13 5.53
C MET A 1 -10.16 7.47 6.25
N ARG A 2 -9.87 8.75 6.48
CA ARG A 2 -8.68 9.20 7.22
C ARG A 2 -9.06 9.19 8.70
N SER A 3 -8.38 8.37 9.51
CA SER A 3 -8.54 8.40 10.97
C SER A 3 -7.23 8.94 11.54
N GLY A 4 -7.18 10.26 11.77
CA GLY A 4 -6.17 11.00 12.56
C GLY A 4 -4.71 11.00 12.09
N SER A 5 -4.15 9.87 11.68
CA SER A 5 -2.72 9.66 11.48
C SER A 5 -2.39 8.36 10.70
N SER A 6 -3.40 7.65 10.17
CA SER A 6 -3.20 6.42 9.40
C SER A 6 -3.89 6.41 8.02
N LEU A 7 -3.21 5.81 7.06
CA LEU A 7 -3.65 5.53 5.70
C LEU A 7 -3.99 4.05 5.56
N VAL A 8 -5.27 3.76 5.35
CA VAL A 8 -5.76 2.38 5.26
C VAL A 8 -5.84 1.96 3.79
N ILE A 9 -5.07 0.94 3.40
CA ILE A 9 -5.16 0.34 2.06
C ILE A 9 -6.20 -0.78 2.11
N VAL A 10 -7.45 -0.42 1.83
CA VAL A 10 -8.61 -1.34 1.85
C VAL A 10 -8.63 -2.33 0.69
N SER A 11 -8.31 -1.90 -0.54
CA SER A 11 -8.26 -2.80 -1.70
C SER A 11 -7.50 -2.17 -2.86
N THR A 12 -6.57 -2.91 -3.46
CA THR A 12 -5.93 -2.56 -4.73
C THR A 12 -6.62 -3.35 -5.84
N ARG A 13 -7.54 -2.71 -6.59
CA ARG A 13 -8.23 -3.32 -7.72
C ARG A 13 -7.53 -2.97 -9.02
N VAL A 14 -7.09 -3.99 -9.75
CA VAL A 14 -6.59 -3.87 -11.12
C VAL A 14 -7.51 -4.69 -12.02
N PRO A 15 -8.09 -4.09 -13.08
CA PRO A 15 -8.90 -4.81 -14.04
C PRO A 15 -8.13 -6.01 -14.62
N PRO A 16 -8.79 -7.12 -14.95
CA PRO A 16 -8.12 -8.34 -15.43
C PRO A 16 -7.18 -8.09 -16.61
N GLU A 17 -7.59 -7.20 -17.50
CA GLU A 17 -6.91 -6.77 -18.73
C GLU A 17 -5.52 -6.16 -18.47
N PHE A 18 -5.31 -5.64 -17.26
CA PHE A 18 -4.09 -4.95 -16.83
C PHE A 18 -3.29 -5.75 -15.80
N ARG A 19 -3.69 -6.99 -15.50
CA ARG A 19 -2.94 -7.88 -14.60
C ARG A 19 -1.62 -8.32 -15.26
N GLY A 20 -0.62 -8.64 -14.45
CA GLY A 20 0.71 -9.02 -14.93
C GLY A 20 1.62 -7.84 -15.35
N MET A 21 1.08 -6.63 -15.49
CA MET A 21 1.83 -5.44 -15.89
C MET A 21 2.44 -4.64 -14.72
N GLY A 22 2.38 -5.18 -13.50
CA GLY A 22 2.94 -4.52 -12.31
C GLY A 22 2.17 -3.28 -11.81
N ILE A 23 0.99 -2.98 -12.37
CA ILE A 23 0.19 -1.79 -12.01
C ILE A 23 -0.21 -1.79 -10.54
N ALA A 24 -0.61 -2.94 -9.99
CA ALA A 24 -0.94 -3.07 -8.57
C ALA A 24 0.25 -2.71 -7.66
N ALA A 25 1.46 -3.11 -8.05
CA ALA A 25 2.66 -2.80 -7.30
C ALA A 25 2.98 -1.30 -7.36
N LYS A 26 2.80 -0.67 -8.53
CA LYS A 26 3.02 0.77 -8.71
C LYS A 26 2.02 1.59 -7.88
N LEU A 27 0.75 1.23 -7.89
CA LEU A 27 -0.29 1.87 -7.07
C LEU A 27 0.02 1.74 -5.58
N THR A 28 0.34 0.53 -5.12
CA THR A 28 0.69 0.30 -3.71
C THR A 28 1.94 1.09 -3.33
N LYS A 29 3.00 1.04 -4.14
CA LYS A 29 4.23 1.80 -3.91
C LYS A 29 3.97 3.30 -3.73
N THR A 30 3.22 3.90 -4.65
CA THR A 30 2.87 5.33 -4.56
C THR A 30 2.06 5.65 -3.31
N ALA A 31 1.15 4.77 -2.88
CA ALA A 31 0.41 4.96 -1.64
C ALA A 31 1.31 4.93 -0.40
N PHE A 32 2.29 4.03 -0.36
CA PHE A 32 3.28 3.95 0.72
C PHE A 32 4.24 5.15 0.72
N GLU A 33 4.72 5.59 -0.44
CA GLU A 33 5.56 6.80 -0.56
C GLU A 33 4.80 8.05 -0.12
N TYR A 34 3.52 8.16 -0.50
CA TYR A 34 2.66 9.24 -0.03
C TYR A 34 2.52 9.20 1.50
N ALA A 35 2.25 8.04 2.08
CA ALA A 35 2.17 7.89 3.53
C ALA A 35 3.48 8.32 4.22
N ARG A 36 4.64 7.91 3.68
CA ARG A 36 5.96 8.34 4.17
C ARG A 36 6.13 9.85 4.14
N SER A 37 5.78 10.48 3.02
CA SER A 37 5.90 11.94 2.83
C SER A 37 4.97 12.76 3.72
N GLN A 38 3.94 12.13 4.26
CA GLN A 38 2.93 12.74 5.12
C GLN A 38 3.07 12.28 6.58
N GLU A 39 4.12 11.52 6.90
CA GLU A 39 4.37 10.94 8.22
C GLU A 39 3.17 10.12 8.74
N LEU A 40 2.48 9.43 7.83
CA LEU A 40 1.31 8.59 8.13
C LEU A 40 1.74 7.13 8.30
N SER A 41 1.12 6.44 9.24
CA SER A 41 1.18 4.97 9.29
C SER A 41 0.27 4.36 8.23
N VAL A 42 0.61 3.17 7.73
CA VAL A 42 -0.15 2.43 6.72
C VAL A 42 -0.68 1.16 7.34
N THR A 43 -1.99 0.97 7.27
CA THR A 43 -2.63 -0.29 7.67
C THR A 43 -3.01 -1.08 6.42
N PRO A 44 -2.27 -2.15 6.07
CA PRO A 44 -2.55 -2.98 4.91
C PRO A 44 -3.68 -3.99 5.22
N MET A 45 -4.93 -3.60 4.97
CA MET A 45 -6.09 -4.49 5.19
C MET A 45 -6.26 -5.56 4.11
N CYS A 46 -5.68 -5.38 2.91
CA CYS A 46 -5.75 -6.38 1.85
C CYS A 46 -4.51 -7.29 1.80
N SER A 47 -4.74 -8.57 1.49
CA SER A 47 -3.69 -9.60 1.38
C SER A 47 -2.57 -9.25 0.40
N TYR A 48 -2.90 -8.50 -0.66
CA TYR A 48 -1.93 -7.98 -1.62
C TYR A 48 -0.98 -6.98 -0.97
N ALA A 49 -1.50 -5.99 -0.22
CA ALA A 49 -0.68 -4.99 0.46
C ALA A 49 0.21 -5.63 1.53
N SER A 50 -0.29 -6.60 2.31
CA SER A 50 0.56 -7.34 3.26
C SER A 50 1.68 -8.11 2.55
N THR A 51 1.39 -8.72 1.39
CA THR A 51 2.40 -9.42 0.59
C THR A 51 3.41 -8.44 -0.03
N PHE A 52 2.95 -7.26 -0.44
CA PHE A 52 3.81 -6.19 -0.95
C PHE A 52 4.82 -5.76 0.12
N VAL A 53 4.38 -5.44 1.33
CA VAL A 53 5.27 -5.09 2.46
C VAL A 53 6.25 -6.20 2.79
N ARG A 54 5.82 -7.47 2.70
CA ARG A 54 6.72 -8.61 2.95
C ARG A 54 7.83 -8.72 1.89
N ARG A 55 7.57 -8.29 0.66
CA ARG A 55 8.56 -8.22 -0.44
C ARG A 55 9.40 -6.93 -0.41
N HIS A 56 8.87 -5.88 0.24
CA HIS A 56 9.46 -4.55 0.33
C HIS A 56 9.65 -4.16 1.80
N PRO A 57 10.67 -4.72 2.47
CA PRO A 57 10.90 -4.48 3.89
C PRO A 57 11.20 -3.01 4.23
N GLU A 58 11.57 -2.19 3.25
CA GLU A 58 11.80 -0.75 3.38
C GLU A 58 10.56 0.08 3.77
N TYR A 59 9.38 -0.52 3.71
CA TYR A 59 8.11 0.09 4.12
C TYR A 59 7.55 -0.49 5.43
N ARG A 60 8.26 -1.41 6.09
CA ARG A 60 7.80 -2.03 7.35
C ARG A 60 7.76 -1.03 8.50
N ASP A 61 8.60 -0.01 8.46
CA ASP A 61 8.62 1.15 9.37
C ASP A 61 7.34 1.97 9.31
N LEU A 62 6.66 1.96 8.15
CA LEU A 62 5.39 2.67 7.96
C LEU A 62 4.18 1.84 8.39
N VAL A 63 4.31 0.54 8.65
CA VAL A 63 3.16 -0.31 8.99
C VAL A 63 2.90 -0.30 10.49
N GLY A 64 1.66 0.05 10.87
CA GLY A 64 1.19 0.13 12.25
C GLY A 64 -0.29 -0.25 12.40
#